data_AF-A0A950T491-F1
#
_entry.id   AF-A0A950T491-F1
#
_cell.length_a   1.000
_cell.length_b   1.000
_cell.length_c   1.000
_cell.angle_alpha   90.00
_cell.angle_beta   90.00
_cell.angle_gamma   90.00
#
_symmetry.space_group_name_H-M   'P 1'
#
loop_
_entity.id
_entity.type
_entity.pdbx_description
1 polymer ?
#
loop_
_entity_poly.entity_id
_entity_poly.type
_entity_poly.pdbx_seq_one_letter_code
_entity_poly.pdbx_strand_id
1 'polypeptide(L)'
;MGIIKYIRKTFKMMVWLALFSVVGIALLLGGLWLDHTRATTLPMPTGPFAVGRTTYVWSDVEQKDPMAPQPGTKRELLAWIWYPAAPRQPSPTYDDYLPGPWRRALDRQRGPVITQLLTRDLSRVHTHSIRDAEISPQQPSYPVVFMRAGLAALTIDYTSLAEDLASHGYVVVGFDAPYRSWIVVLPDGRVIPRAPQNDADLLSGPEQEQLATKLVQAWAADTRFALDQLERLNASDASGRFLGRLDMRRVGMFGHSLGGATSLQFCHDDSRCKAGID
;
A
#
# COMPACT_ATOMS: atom_id res chain seq x y z
N MET A 1 -27.86 -51.70 -36.65
CA MET A 1 -28.11 -50.28 -37.04
C MET A 1 -28.20 -49.30 -35.85
N GLY A 2 -28.52 -49.74 -34.62
CA GLY A 2 -28.66 -48.84 -33.45
C GLY A 2 -27.36 -48.28 -32.87
N ILE A 3 -26.26 -49.05 -32.88
CA ILE A 3 -24.97 -48.65 -32.27
C ILE A 3 -24.32 -47.46 -32.99
N ILE A 4 -24.32 -47.44 -34.32
CA ILE A 4 -23.75 -46.33 -35.13
C ILE A 4 -24.54 -45.03 -34.92
N LYS A 5 -25.87 -45.12 -34.78
CA LYS A 5 -26.74 -43.97 -34.49
C LYS A 5 -26.48 -43.41 -33.10
N TYR A 6 -26.23 -44.29 -32.12
CA TYR A 6 -25.87 -43.91 -30.76
C TYR A 6 -24.50 -43.22 -30.69
N ILE A 7 -23.46 -43.78 -31.34
CA ILE A 7 -22.12 -43.20 -31.43
C ILE A 7 -22.14 -41.81 -32.10
N ARG A 8 -22.92 -41.63 -33.17
CA ARG A 8 -23.08 -40.32 -33.82
C ARG A 8 -23.76 -39.29 -32.91
N LYS A 9 -24.71 -39.70 -32.08
CA LYS A 9 -25.41 -38.82 -31.13
C LYS A 9 -24.48 -38.41 -29.99
N THR A 10 -23.73 -39.34 -29.41
CA THR A 10 -22.75 -39.03 -28.34
C THR A 10 -21.61 -38.17 -28.85
N PHE A 11 -21.10 -38.43 -30.06
CA PHE A 11 -20.09 -37.58 -30.69
C PHE A 11 -20.58 -36.15 -30.91
N LYS A 12 -21.79 -35.96 -31.47
CA LYS A 12 -22.38 -34.62 -31.63
C LYS A 12 -22.55 -33.92 -30.28
N MET A 13 -22.99 -34.63 -29.24
CA MET A 13 -23.12 -34.09 -27.89
C MET A 13 -21.77 -33.63 -27.33
N MET A 14 -20.71 -34.44 -27.48
CA MET A 14 -19.35 -34.05 -27.09
C MET A 14 -18.85 -32.83 -27.87
N VAL A 15 -19.13 -32.74 -29.18
CA VAL A 15 -18.80 -31.56 -29.99
C VAL A 15 -19.53 -30.31 -29.49
N TRP A 16 -20.83 -30.40 -29.19
CA TRP A 16 -21.58 -29.28 -28.62
C TRP A 16 -21.07 -28.87 -27.24
N LEU A 17 -20.79 -29.82 -26.36
CA LEU A 17 -20.20 -29.54 -25.04
C LEU A 17 -18.84 -28.85 -25.19
N ALA A 18 -17.97 -29.33 -26.07
CA ALA A 18 -16.69 -28.69 -26.35
C ALA A 18 -16.88 -27.26 -26.89
N LEU A 19 -17.83 -27.05 -27.81
CA LEU A 19 -18.13 -25.74 -28.37
C LEU A 19 -18.66 -24.77 -27.30
N PHE A 20 -19.59 -25.21 -26.45
CA PHE A 20 -20.10 -24.40 -25.33
C PHE A 20 -19.00 -24.07 -24.33
N SER A 21 -18.11 -25.02 -24.01
CA SER A 21 -16.96 -24.77 -23.15
C SER A 21 -16.01 -23.72 -23.75
N VAL A 22 -15.72 -23.81 -25.06
CA VAL A 22 -14.89 -22.82 -25.76
C VAL A 22 -15.53 -21.43 -25.73
N VAL A 23 -16.84 -21.33 -26.00
CA VAL A 23 -17.58 -20.06 -25.91
C VAL A 23 -17.56 -19.51 -24.48
N GLY A 24 -17.79 -20.36 -23.48
CA GLY A 24 -17.75 -19.97 -22.07
C GLY A 24 -16.38 -19.44 -21.64
N ILE A 25 -15.30 -20.11 -22.05
CA ILE A 25 -13.93 -19.64 -21.79
C ILE A 25 -13.66 -18.32 -22.51
N ALA A 26 -14.07 -18.18 -23.78
CA ALA A 26 -13.89 -16.94 -24.53
C ALA A 26 -14.63 -15.76 -23.89
N LEU A 27 -15.86 -15.98 -23.42
CA LEU A 27 -16.63 -14.95 -22.70
C LEU A 27 -15.97 -14.58 -21.37
N LEU A 28 -15.48 -15.57 -20.62
CA LEU A 28 -14.75 -15.32 -19.37
C LEU A 28 -13.49 -14.51 -19.61
N LEU A 29 -12.65 -14.91 -20.57
CA LEU A 29 -11.42 -14.20 -20.92
C LEU A 29 -11.71 -12.78 -21.43
N GLY A 30 -12.76 -12.62 -22.25
CA GLY A 30 -13.21 -11.30 -22.71
C GLY A 30 -13.68 -10.42 -21.55
N GLY A 31 -14.43 -10.97 -20.59
CA GLY A 31 -14.86 -10.26 -19.39
C GLY A 31 -13.69 -9.84 -18.49
N LEU A 32 -12.74 -10.75 -18.27
CA LEU A 32 -11.51 -10.47 -17.50
C LEU A 32 -10.65 -9.39 -18.17
N TRP A 33 -10.52 -9.43 -19.50
CA TRP A 33 -9.78 -8.40 -20.25
C TRP A 33 -10.46 -7.02 -20.18
N LEU A 34 -11.79 -6.98 -20.28
CA LEU A 34 -12.56 -5.74 -20.11
C LEU A 34 -12.39 -5.18 -18.69
N ASP A 35 -12.43 -6.03 -17.66
CA ASP A 35 -12.23 -5.59 -16.28
C ASP A 35 -10.79 -5.12 -16.02
N HIS A 36 -9.81 -5.83 -16.59
CA HIS A 36 -8.39 -5.49 -16.49
C HIS A 36 -8.08 -4.08 -17.03
N THR A 37 -8.69 -3.73 -18.17
CA THR A 37 -8.42 -2.48 -18.89
C THR A 37 -9.33 -1.30 -18.48
N ARG A 38 -10.32 -1.55 -17.61
CA ARG A 38 -11.30 -0.54 -17.20
C ARG A 38 -10.68 0.56 -16.35
N ALA A 39 -10.77 1.80 -16.82
CA ALA A 39 -10.44 2.98 -16.03
C ALA A 39 -11.33 3.06 -14.78
N THR A 40 -10.72 3.29 -13.62
CA THR A 40 -11.40 3.34 -12.33
C THR A 40 -10.87 4.49 -11.51
N THR A 41 -11.73 5.44 -11.19
CA THR A 41 -11.41 6.48 -10.21
C THR A 41 -11.79 5.98 -8.82
N LEU A 42 -10.91 6.18 -7.84
CA LEU A 42 -11.21 5.90 -6.44
C LEU A 42 -12.38 6.78 -5.96
N PRO A 43 -13.09 6.40 -4.87
CA PRO A 43 -14.14 7.25 -4.30
C PRO A 43 -13.65 8.67 -4.05
N MET A 44 -14.50 9.67 -4.32
CA MET A 44 -14.20 11.07 -4.04
C MET A 44 -13.98 11.26 -2.52
N PRO A 45 -12.90 11.92 -2.09
CA PRO A 45 -12.75 12.35 -0.71
C PRO A 45 -13.91 13.26 -0.32
N THR A 46 -14.40 13.10 0.90
CA THR A 46 -15.65 13.74 1.35
C THR A 46 -15.42 14.99 2.20
N GLY A 47 -14.18 15.24 2.62
CA GLY A 47 -13.79 16.42 3.39
C GLY A 47 -13.52 17.66 2.53
N PRO A 48 -13.35 18.83 3.17
CA PRO A 48 -13.23 20.12 2.47
C PRO A 48 -11.84 20.39 1.86
N PHE A 49 -10.81 19.65 2.24
CA PHE A 49 -9.45 19.87 1.75
C PHE A 49 -9.20 19.08 0.46
N ALA A 50 -8.53 19.72 -0.51
CA ALA A 50 -7.83 18.98 -1.56
C ALA A 50 -6.78 18.08 -0.91
N VAL A 51 -6.36 17.01 -1.59
CA VAL A 51 -5.40 16.05 -1.04
C VAL A 51 -4.08 16.17 -1.77
N GLY A 52 -2.99 16.32 -1.02
CA GLY A 52 -1.63 16.23 -1.52
C GLY A 52 -1.04 14.87 -1.17
N ARG A 53 -0.10 14.38 -1.99
CA ARG A 53 0.69 13.18 -1.68
C ARG A 53 2.15 13.39 -2.01
N THR A 54 3.03 12.92 -1.13
CA THR A 54 4.48 12.89 -1.33
C THR A 54 5.03 11.57 -0.79
N THR A 55 6.26 11.23 -1.21
CA THR A 55 7.01 10.11 -0.64
C THR A 55 8.35 10.56 -0.07
N TYR A 56 8.82 9.86 0.96
CA TYR A 56 10.17 10.01 1.51
C TYR A 56 10.83 8.64 1.62
N VAL A 57 12.15 8.60 1.48
CA VAL A 57 12.95 7.44 1.87
C VAL A 57 13.84 7.85 3.03
N TRP A 58 13.61 7.21 4.16
CA TRP A 58 14.41 7.42 5.36
C TRP A 58 15.34 6.23 5.55
N SER A 59 16.57 6.49 5.99
CA SER A 59 17.55 5.47 6.35
C SER A 59 18.00 5.71 7.79
N ASP A 60 18.00 4.67 8.61
CA ASP A 60 18.66 4.66 9.90
C ASP A 60 20.03 3.99 9.74
N VAL A 61 21.09 4.78 9.91
CA VAL A 61 22.47 4.27 9.82
C VAL A 61 22.94 3.67 11.14
N GLU A 62 22.35 4.11 12.25
CA GLU A 62 22.71 3.71 13.60
C GLU A 62 22.04 2.38 13.96
N GLN A 63 20.74 2.24 13.67
CA GLN A 63 20.02 0.98 13.88
C GLN A 63 20.03 0.10 12.64
N LYS A 64 20.49 -1.14 12.82
CA LYS A 64 20.44 -2.15 11.77
C LYS A 64 19.02 -2.69 11.62
N ASP A 65 18.68 -3.15 10.42
CA ASP A 65 17.39 -3.78 10.17
C ASP A 65 17.39 -5.20 10.77
N PRO A 66 16.57 -5.49 11.79
CA PRO A 66 16.58 -6.79 12.47
C PRO A 66 15.98 -7.92 11.61
N MET A 67 15.27 -7.59 10.53
CA MET A 67 14.64 -8.58 9.64
C MET A 67 15.33 -8.67 8.28
N ALA A 68 16.43 -7.95 8.08
CA ALA A 68 17.24 -8.11 6.89
C ALA A 68 17.91 -9.49 6.88
N PRO A 69 17.94 -10.20 5.73
CA PRO A 69 18.65 -11.47 5.61
C PRO A 69 20.16 -11.36 5.89
N GLN A 70 20.74 -10.21 5.58
CA GLN A 70 22.17 -9.94 5.77
C GLN A 70 22.38 -9.10 7.03
N PRO A 71 23.14 -9.60 8.02
CA PRO A 71 23.49 -8.83 9.21
C PRO A 71 24.19 -7.52 8.87
N GLY A 72 23.91 -6.46 9.64
CA GLY A 72 24.53 -5.14 9.42
C GLY A 72 23.87 -4.30 8.33
N THR A 73 22.85 -4.81 7.64
CA THR A 73 22.04 -4.03 6.70
C THR A 73 21.39 -2.85 7.43
N LYS A 74 21.53 -1.65 6.87
CA LYS A 74 20.88 -0.45 7.39
C LYS A 74 19.36 -0.56 7.31
N ARG A 75 18.63 0.02 8.26
CA ARG A 75 17.18 0.12 8.17
C ARG A 75 16.80 1.19 7.15
N GLU A 76 15.87 0.87 6.27
CA GLU A 76 15.32 1.80 5.28
C GLU A 76 13.79 1.74 5.34
N LEU A 77 13.15 2.89 5.14
CA LEU A 77 11.70 3.00 5.18
C LEU A 77 11.24 3.91 4.05
N LEU A 78 10.32 3.41 3.22
CA LEU A 78 9.64 4.24 2.22
C LEU A 78 8.30 4.69 2.80
N ALA A 79 8.19 5.99 3.09
CA ALA A 79 7.01 6.61 3.64
C ALA A 79 6.15 7.22 2.54
N TRP A 80 4.85 6.99 2.64
CA TRP A 80 3.80 7.62 1.86
C TRP A 80 3.05 8.59 2.76
N ILE A 81 2.95 9.86 2.36
CA ILE A 81 2.31 10.90 3.17
C ILE A 81 1.21 11.55 2.35
N TRP A 82 -0.03 11.41 2.81
CA TRP A 82 -1.20 12.15 2.33
C TRP A 82 -1.50 13.29 3.29
N TYR A 83 -1.84 14.46 2.78
CA TYR A 83 -2.03 15.64 3.60
C TYR A 83 -3.02 16.63 2.99
N PRO A 84 -3.58 17.56 3.79
CA PRO A 84 -4.45 18.60 3.29
C PRO A 84 -3.65 19.53 2.36
N ALA A 85 -3.99 19.60 1.09
CA ALA A 85 -3.32 20.43 0.09
C ALA A 85 -4.02 21.79 -0.10
N ALA A 86 -3.24 22.77 -0.52
CA ALA A 86 -3.77 24.08 -0.89
C ALA A 86 -4.80 23.94 -2.04
N PRO A 87 -5.96 24.64 -1.96
CA PRO A 87 -7.04 24.49 -2.94
C PRO A 87 -6.70 25.06 -4.32
N ARG A 88 -5.69 25.93 -4.43
CA ARG A 88 -5.19 26.48 -5.69
C ARG A 88 -3.77 26.03 -5.89
N GLN A 89 -3.60 25.02 -6.73
CA GLN A 89 -2.30 24.63 -7.27
C GLN A 89 -2.23 25.03 -8.74
N PRO A 90 -1.20 25.77 -9.17
CA PRO A 90 -1.01 26.04 -10.59
C PRO A 90 -0.77 24.71 -11.32
N SER A 91 -1.68 24.33 -12.21
CA SER A 91 -1.58 23.10 -13.02
C SER A 91 -1.33 21.82 -12.19
N PRO A 92 -2.32 21.37 -11.40
CA PRO A 92 -2.14 20.22 -10.51
C PRO A 92 -1.77 18.97 -11.33
N THR A 93 -0.69 18.32 -10.93
CA THR A 93 -0.33 16.99 -11.45
C THR A 93 -0.87 15.95 -10.49
N TYR A 94 -1.89 15.21 -10.91
CA TYR A 94 -2.42 14.10 -10.12
C TYR A 94 -1.41 12.94 -10.06
N ASP A 95 -1.33 12.30 -8.90
CA ASP A 95 -0.37 11.26 -8.64
C ASP A 95 -0.89 9.87 -9.08
N ASP A 96 0.02 9.04 -9.59
CA ASP A 96 -0.28 7.66 -10.01
C ASP A 96 -0.77 6.86 -8.81
N TYR A 97 -1.78 5.98 -8.94
CA TYR A 97 -2.17 5.08 -7.84
C TYR A 97 -0.96 4.30 -7.29
N LEU A 98 -0.23 3.65 -8.19
CA LEU A 98 1.05 3.01 -7.92
C LEU A 98 2.08 3.51 -8.96
N PRO A 99 3.24 4.07 -8.54
CA PRO A 99 4.24 4.56 -9.47
C PRO A 99 4.74 3.49 -10.45
N GLY A 100 5.13 3.90 -11.65
CA GLY A 100 5.58 2.98 -12.72
C GLY A 100 6.62 1.92 -12.31
N PRO A 101 7.70 2.28 -11.58
CA PRO A 101 8.67 1.30 -11.08
C PRO A 101 8.04 0.23 -10.16
N TRP A 102 7.14 0.65 -9.28
CA TRP A 102 6.41 -0.24 -8.38
C TRP A 102 5.48 -1.19 -9.14
N ARG A 103 4.71 -0.68 -10.12
CA ARG A 103 3.85 -1.51 -10.97
C ARG A 103 4.66 -2.61 -11.67
N ARG A 104 5.76 -2.25 -12.32
CA ARG A 104 6.63 -3.24 -13.01
C ARG A 104 7.20 -4.28 -12.05
N ALA A 105 7.59 -3.87 -10.85
CA ALA A 105 8.15 -4.78 -9.86
C ALA A 105 7.09 -5.76 -9.34
N LEU A 106 5.88 -5.26 -9.05
CA LEU A 106 4.73 -6.06 -8.64
C LEU A 106 4.29 -7.03 -9.75
N ASP A 107 4.28 -6.56 -11.01
CA ASP A 107 3.90 -7.38 -12.16
C ASP A 107 4.83 -8.58 -12.34
N ARG A 108 6.14 -8.35 -12.19
CA ARG A 108 7.14 -9.42 -12.26
C ARG A 108 6.96 -10.45 -11.13
N GLN A 109 6.64 -10.00 -9.92
CA GLN A 109 6.51 -10.88 -8.77
C GLN A 109 5.21 -11.70 -8.80
N ARG A 110 4.10 -11.11 -9.25
CA ARG A 110 2.78 -11.79 -9.35
C ARG A 110 2.66 -12.67 -10.61
N GLY A 111 3.43 -12.38 -11.66
CA GLY A 111 3.39 -13.10 -12.92
C GLY A 111 2.24 -12.67 -13.84
N PRO A 112 2.30 -13.05 -15.14
CA PRO A 112 1.43 -12.50 -16.18
C PRO A 112 -0.05 -12.91 -16.02
N VAL A 113 -0.32 -14.13 -15.53
CA VAL A 113 -1.72 -14.59 -15.33
C VAL A 113 -2.44 -13.74 -14.29
N ILE A 114 -1.79 -13.46 -13.16
CA ILE A 114 -2.41 -12.62 -12.14
C ILE A 114 -2.54 -11.20 -12.67
N THR A 115 -1.47 -10.64 -13.22
CA THR A 115 -1.35 -9.19 -13.49
C THR A 115 -2.10 -8.73 -14.72
N GLN A 116 -2.12 -9.53 -15.78
CA GLN A 116 -2.71 -9.16 -17.08
C GLN A 116 -4.12 -9.73 -17.30
N LEU A 117 -4.58 -10.62 -16.41
CA LEU A 117 -5.86 -11.30 -16.57
C LEU A 117 -6.74 -11.25 -15.31
N LEU A 118 -6.19 -11.52 -14.11
CA LEU A 118 -7.00 -11.66 -12.90
C LEU A 118 -7.10 -10.38 -12.05
N THR A 119 -6.25 -9.40 -12.29
CA THR A 119 -6.26 -8.11 -11.57
C THR A 119 -6.39 -6.95 -12.53
N ARG A 120 -6.91 -5.83 -12.05
CA ARG A 120 -6.97 -4.58 -12.82
C ARG A 120 -5.57 -4.01 -13.09
N ASP A 121 -5.40 -3.40 -14.27
CA ASP A 121 -4.22 -2.60 -14.57
C ASP A 121 -4.17 -1.39 -13.62
N LEU A 122 -3.20 -1.38 -12.71
CA LEU A 122 -3.03 -0.31 -11.73
C LEU A 122 -2.69 1.05 -12.37
N SER A 123 -2.28 1.10 -13.64
CA SER A 123 -2.12 2.34 -14.40
C SER A 123 -3.45 3.00 -14.76
N ARG A 124 -4.54 2.22 -14.72
CA ARG A 124 -5.92 2.65 -15.00
C ARG A 124 -6.68 3.06 -13.75
N VAL A 125 -6.04 2.98 -12.58
CA VAL A 125 -6.61 3.45 -11.30
C VAL A 125 -6.22 4.90 -11.10
N HIS A 126 -7.21 5.77 -10.91
CA HIS A 126 -7.04 7.21 -10.76
C HIS A 126 -7.34 7.64 -9.33
N THR A 127 -6.42 8.41 -8.76
CA THR A 127 -6.50 8.92 -7.38
C THR A 127 -6.94 10.39 -7.40
N HIS A 128 -7.15 10.97 -6.21
CA HIS A 128 -7.45 12.39 -6.04
C HIS A 128 -6.26 13.19 -5.50
N SER A 129 -5.16 12.49 -5.20
CA SER A 129 -3.92 13.03 -4.68
C SER A 129 -3.18 13.88 -5.70
N ILE A 130 -2.84 15.10 -5.33
CA ILE A 130 -1.99 16.00 -6.10
C ILE A 130 -0.54 15.76 -5.67
N ARG A 131 0.30 15.38 -6.63
CA ARG A 131 1.71 15.04 -6.39
C ARG A 131 2.47 16.26 -5.88
N ASP A 132 3.19 16.07 -4.78
CA ASP A 132 4.13 17.02 -4.18
C ASP A 132 3.55 18.42 -3.89
N ALA A 133 2.22 18.48 -3.72
CA ALA A 133 1.44 19.66 -3.41
C ALA A 133 1.99 20.52 -2.27
N GLU A 134 1.69 21.82 -2.32
CA GLU A 134 1.82 22.68 -1.15
C GLU A 134 0.76 22.31 -0.10
N ILE A 135 1.18 22.19 1.16
CA ILE A 135 0.25 21.91 2.27
C ILE A 135 -0.67 23.13 2.50
N SER A 136 -1.95 22.87 2.74
CA SER A 136 -2.98 23.90 2.87
C SER A 136 -2.64 24.87 4.00
N PRO A 137 -2.66 26.20 3.79
CA PRO A 137 -2.39 27.19 4.85
C PRO A 137 -3.61 27.45 5.76
N GLN A 138 -4.74 26.77 5.55
CA GLN A 138 -5.99 27.07 6.26
C GLN A 138 -5.93 26.73 7.76
N GLN A 139 -5.02 25.85 8.18
CA GLN A 139 -4.73 25.57 9.58
C GLN A 139 -3.24 25.77 9.86
N PRO A 140 -2.86 26.20 11.08
CA PRO A 140 -1.45 26.37 11.44
C PRO A 140 -0.69 25.05 11.34
N SER A 141 -1.28 23.97 11.86
CA SER A 141 -0.74 22.61 11.81
C SER A 141 -1.86 21.58 11.80
N TYR A 142 -1.53 20.36 11.38
CA TYR A 142 -2.48 19.27 11.21
C TYR A 142 -2.10 18.07 12.08
N PRO A 143 -3.08 17.39 12.73
CA PRO A 143 -2.83 16.15 13.45
C PRO A 143 -2.27 15.05 12.53
N VAL A 144 -1.41 14.21 13.09
CA VAL A 144 -0.76 13.10 12.35
C VAL A 144 -1.45 11.79 12.68
N VAL A 145 -1.75 11.00 11.65
CA VAL A 145 -2.30 9.65 11.82
C VAL A 145 -1.44 8.67 11.03
N PHE A 146 -0.86 7.71 11.73
CA PHE A 146 -0.20 6.59 11.09
C PHE A 146 -1.23 5.54 10.62
N MET A 147 -0.96 4.97 9.47
CA MET A 147 -1.76 3.90 8.87
C MET A 147 -0.83 2.73 8.53
N ARG A 148 -1.15 1.54 9.05
CA ARG A 148 -0.38 0.33 8.73
C ARG A 148 -1.23 -0.73 8.01
N ALA A 149 -0.71 -1.15 6.86
CA ALA A 149 -1.25 -2.27 6.11
C ALA A 149 -0.97 -3.61 6.82
N GLY A 150 -1.83 -4.60 6.57
CA GLY A 150 -1.62 -5.98 7.04
C GLY A 150 -0.39 -6.66 6.43
N LEU A 151 -0.12 -7.89 6.87
CA LEU A 151 1.11 -8.65 6.61
C LEU A 151 1.60 -8.64 5.15
N ALA A 152 0.70 -8.82 4.19
CA ALA A 152 1.02 -8.92 2.77
C ALA A 152 0.52 -7.72 1.93
N ALA A 153 -0.08 -6.71 2.56
CA ALA A 153 -0.66 -5.56 1.88
C ALA A 153 0.37 -4.42 1.76
N LEU A 154 0.26 -3.64 0.68
CA LEU A 154 1.03 -2.42 0.50
C LEU A 154 0.27 -1.24 1.11
N THR A 155 1.01 -0.21 1.50
CA THR A 155 0.39 1.02 2.03
C THR A 155 -0.61 1.64 1.04
N ILE A 156 -0.28 1.60 -0.26
CA ILE A 156 -1.13 2.14 -1.32
C ILE A 156 -2.50 1.46 -1.46
N ASP A 157 -2.68 0.24 -0.92
CA ASP A 157 -3.97 -0.46 -0.93
C ASP A 157 -5.05 0.28 -0.11
N TYR A 158 -4.63 1.24 0.72
CA TYR A 158 -5.50 2.06 1.58
C TYR A 158 -5.62 3.51 1.08
N THR A 159 -5.23 3.79 -0.17
CA THR A 159 -5.22 5.15 -0.72
C THR A 159 -6.55 5.87 -0.52
N SER A 160 -7.70 5.23 -0.78
CA SER A 160 -9.01 5.87 -0.60
C SER A 160 -9.26 6.36 0.83
N LEU A 161 -8.81 5.59 1.83
CA LEU A 161 -8.96 5.94 3.24
C LEU A 161 -7.97 7.04 3.63
N ALA A 162 -6.73 6.97 3.15
CA ALA A 162 -5.72 8.00 3.38
C ALA A 162 -6.12 9.34 2.75
N GLU A 163 -6.68 9.31 1.54
CA GLU A 163 -7.19 10.50 0.87
C GLU A 163 -8.39 11.09 1.61
N ASP A 164 -9.34 10.27 2.04
CA ASP A 164 -10.51 10.77 2.76
C ASP A 164 -10.11 11.38 4.11
N LEU A 165 -9.26 10.73 4.90
CA LEU A 165 -8.73 11.31 6.14
C LEU A 165 -7.94 12.60 5.90
N ALA A 166 -7.10 12.64 4.86
CA ALA A 166 -6.39 13.87 4.49
C ALA A 166 -7.34 15.00 4.09
N SER A 167 -8.42 14.68 3.38
CA SER A 167 -9.45 15.66 3.02
C SER A 167 -10.19 16.24 4.24
N HIS A 168 -10.15 15.54 5.39
CA HIS A 168 -10.70 15.99 6.68
C HIS A 168 -9.69 16.73 7.57
N GLY A 169 -8.47 16.97 7.10
CA GLY A 169 -7.49 17.75 7.85
C GLY A 169 -6.50 16.91 8.66
N TYR A 170 -6.22 15.66 8.27
CA TYR A 170 -5.18 14.84 8.88
C TYR A 170 -3.97 14.71 7.95
N VAL A 171 -2.77 14.68 8.52
CA VAL A 171 -1.57 14.19 7.81
C VAL A 171 -1.51 12.69 8.03
N VAL A 172 -1.79 11.92 6.99
CA VAL A 172 -1.84 10.46 7.04
C VAL A 172 -0.51 9.90 6.54
N VAL A 173 0.13 9.07 7.37
CA VAL A 173 1.45 8.52 7.08
C VAL A 173 1.37 7.01 7.09
N GLY A 174 1.67 6.38 5.96
CA GLY A 174 1.92 4.94 5.91
C GLY A 174 3.33 4.67 5.40
N PHE A 175 3.78 3.43 5.52
CA PHE A 175 5.10 3.06 5.05
C PHE A 175 5.18 1.61 4.59
N ASP A 176 6.08 1.38 3.64
CA ASP A 176 6.52 0.05 3.25
C ASP A 176 8.01 -0.11 3.58
N ALA A 177 8.31 -1.22 4.25
CA ALA A 177 9.64 -1.55 4.76
C ALA A 177 10.23 -2.75 4.00
N PRO A 178 11.49 -2.68 3.53
CA PRO A 178 12.20 -3.80 2.92
C PRO A 178 12.13 -5.07 3.77
N TYR A 179 12.16 -6.23 3.11
CA TYR A 179 12.16 -7.56 3.73
C TYR A 179 10.90 -7.96 4.50
N ARG A 180 10.01 -7.01 4.87
CA ARG A 180 8.76 -7.27 5.61
C ARG A 180 7.50 -6.96 4.81
N SER A 181 7.50 -5.87 4.05
CA SER A 181 6.39 -5.55 3.13
C SER A 181 6.49 -6.40 1.88
N TRP A 182 5.37 -6.63 1.19
CA TRP A 182 5.31 -7.50 0.00
C TRP A 182 6.46 -7.23 -0.98
N ILE A 183 6.65 -5.95 -1.32
CA ILE A 183 7.75 -5.44 -2.13
C ILE A 183 8.00 -3.98 -1.78
N VAL A 184 9.26 -3.54 -1.86
CA VAL A 184 9.63 -2.13 -1.79
C VAL A 184 10.46 -1.76 -3.00
N VAL A 185 10.13 -0.63 -3.64
CA VAL A 185 10.94 -0.06 -4.72
C VAL A 185 11.46 1.30 -4.29
N LEU A 186 12.79 1.39 -4.15
CA LEU A 186 13.47 2.62 -3.73
C LEU A 186 13.76 3.53 -4.93
N PRO A 187 13.94 4.86 -4.72
CA PRO A 187 14.25 5.81 -5.78
C PRO A 187 15.55 5.52 -6.54
N ASP A 188 16.50 4.82 -5.90
CA ASP A 188 17.75 4.37 -6.52
C ASP A 188 17.57 3.15 -7.46
N GLY A 189 16.34 2.64 -7.59
CA GLY A 189 15.99 1.53 -8.46
C GLY A 189 16.08 0.15 -7.79
N ARG A 190 16.52 0.06 -6.53
CA ARG A 190 16.50 -1.22 -5.80
C ARG A 190 15.07 -1.69 -5.59
N VAL A 191 14.84 -2.96 -5.92
CA VAL A 191 13.60 -3.69 -5.69
C VAL A 191 13.85 -4.74 -4.63
N ILE A 192 13.25 -4.59 -3.45
CA ILE A 192 13.52 -5.40 -2.28
C ILE A 192 12.22 -6.10 -1.85
N PRO A 193 12.04 -7.40 -2.14
CA PRO A 193 10.84 -8.13 -1.76
C PRO A 193 10.83 -8.48 -0.26
N ARG A 194 9.68 -8.95 0.22
CA ARG A 194 9.60 -9.69 1.49
C ARG A 194 10.58 -10.86 1.46
N ALA A 195 11.35 -11.03 2.53
CA ALA A 195 12.25 -12.17 2.66
C ALA A 195 11.43 -13.41 3.06
N PRO A 196 11.71 -14.62 2.52
CA PRO A 196 10.93 -15.83 2.85
C PRO A 196 10.87 -16.12 4.35
N GLN A 197 11.94 -15.86 5.10
CA GLN A 197 11.95 -16.04 6.57
C GLN A 197 11.07 -15.04 7.35
N ASN A 198 10.59 -13.98 6.68
CA ASN A 198 9.67 -12.98 7.23
C ASN A 198 8.24 -13.19 6.71
N ASP A 199 7.98 -14.28 6.02
CA ASP A 199 6.68 -14.63 5.47
C ASP A 199 5.92 -15.55 6.43
N ALA A 200 5.10 -14.96 7.29
CA ALA A 200 4.29 -15.73 8.23
C ALA A 200 3.15 -16.52 7.56
N ASP A 201 2.86 -16.28 6.27
CA ASP A 201 1.88 -17.09 5.52
C ASP A 201 2.46 -18.46 5.13
N LEU A 202 3.78 -18.64 5.22
CA LEU A 202 4.46 -19.92 4.96
C LEU A 202 4.57 -20.82 6.20
N LEU A 203 4.17 -20.32 7.37
CA LEU A 203 4.27 -21.00 8.65
C LEU A 203 2.89 -21.35 9.19
N SER A 204 2.84 -22.22 10.20
CA SER A 204 1.60 -22.56 10.91
C SER A 204 1.87 -22.80 12.40
N GLY A 205 0.84 -22.60 13.22
CA GLY A 205 0.92 -22.85 14.67
C GLY A 205 1.91 -21.92 15.39
N PRO A 206 2.64 -22.40 16.42
CA PRO A 206 3.46 -21.55 17.27
C PRO A 206 4.56 -20.75 16.54
N GLU A 207 5.13 -21.30 15.47
CA GLU A 207 6.17 -20.61 14.69
C GLU A 207 5.61 -19.39 13.95
N GLN A 208 4.38 -19.51 13.42
CA GLN A 208 3.67 -18.41 12.78
C GLN A 208 3.38 -17.28 13.77
N GLU A 209 2.90 -17.62 14.97
CA GLU A 209 2.61 -16.65 16.04
C GLU A 209 3.88 -15.93 16.50
N GLN A 210 4.99 -16.65 16.65
CA GLN A 210 6.28 -16.08 17.01
C GLN A 210 6.80 -15.10 15.93
N LEU A 211 6.68 -15.46 14.65
CA LEU A 211 7.08 -14.58 13.56
C LEU A 211 6.16 -13.35 13.46
N ALA A 212 4.85 -13.54 13.58
CA ALA A 212 3.88 -12.44 13.61
C ALA A 212 4.19 -11.45 14.74
N THR A 213 4.53 -11.94 15.93
CA THR A 213 4.96 -11.11 17.06
C THR A 213 6.22 -10.30 16.73
N LYS A 214 7.24 -10.93 16.14
CA LYS A 214 8.47 -10.23 15.69
C LYS A 214 8.18 -9.15 14.65
N LEU A 215 7.27 -9.42 13.71
CA LEU A 215 6.86 -8.46 12.69
C LEU A 215 6.13 -7.26 13.29
N VAL A 216 5.22 -7.49 14.23
CA VAL A 216 4.53 -6.42 14.98
C VAL A 216 5.54 -5.54 15.73
N GLN A 217 6.51 -6.15 16.43
CA GLN A 217 7.57 -5.41 17.11
C GLN A 217 8.44 -4.59 16.14
N ALA A 218 8.81 -5.18 15.00
CA ALA A 218 9.58 -4.49 13.98
C ALA A 218 8.82 -3.30 13.37
N TRP A 219 7.53 -3.46 13.07
CA TRP A 219 6.72 -2.35 12.53
C TRP A 219 6.37 -1.28 13.57
N ALA A 220 6.22 -1.63 14.84
CA ALA A 220 6.09 -0.64 15.91
C ALA A 220 7.37 0.20 16.03
N ALA A 221 8.54 -0.44 15.94
CA ALA A 221 9.82 0.27 15.88
C ALA A 221 10.00 1.12 14.61
N ASP A 222 9.55 0.62 13.45
CA ASP A 222 9.54 1.38 12.19
C ASP A 222 8.60 2.61 12.29
N THR A 223 7.46 2.47 12.97
CA THR A 223 6.51 3.58 13.22
C THR A 223 7.14 4.64 14.14
N ARG A 224 7.81 4.23 15.21
CA ARG A 224 8.57 5.15 16.08
C ARG A 224 9.64 5.89 15.27
N PHE A 225 10.40 5.18 14.45
CA PHE A 225 11.42 5.79 13.60
C PHE A 225 10.79 6.79 12.62
N ALA A 226 9.67 6.43 11.97
CA ALA A 226 8.94 7.33 11.09
C ALA A 226 8.46 8.59 11.83
N LEU A 227 7.96 8.45 13.06
CA LEU A 227 7.56 9.58 13.89
C LEU A 227 8.74 10.51 14.21
N ASP A 228 9.92 9.97 14.51
CA ASP A 228 11.14 10.77 14.71
C ASP A 228 11.54 11.53 13.44
N GLN A 229 11.34 10.93 12.25
CA GLN A 229 11.58 11.63 10.98
C GLN A 229 10.56 12.75 10.72
N LEU A 230 9.29 12.55 11.08
CA LEU A 230 8.28 13.60 11.00
C LEU A 230 8.61 14.76 11.95
N GLU A 231 9.13 14.51 13.16
CA GLU A 231 9.60 15.58 14.05
C GLU A 231 10.73 16.40 13.40
N ARG A 232 11.67 15.74 12.72
CA ARG A 232 12.76 16.40 11.98
C ARG A 232 12.25 17.22 10.81
N LEU A 233 11.28 16.72 10.04
CA LEU A 233 10.63 17.48 8.98
C LEU A 233 9.90 18.70 9.58
N ASN A 234 9.16 18.50 10.66
CA ASN A 234 8.44 19.59 11.31
C ASN A 234 9.38 20.70 11.83
N ALA A 235 10.61 20.36 12.22
CA ALA A 235 11.60 21.32 12.72
C ALA A 235 12.52 21.90 11.63
N SER A 236 12.82 21.15 10.58
CA SER A 236 13.93 21.44 9.66
C SER A 236 13.77 20.79 8.26
N ASP A 237 12.55 20.76 7.72
CA ASP A 237 12.29 20.25 6.37
C ASP A 237 12.99 21.10 5.30
N ALA A 238 13.94 20.49 4.58
CA ALA A 238 14.67 21.13 3.48
C ALA A 238 13.76 21.57 2.33
N SER A 239 12.62 20.90 2.12
CA SER A 239 11.61 21.33 1.15
C SER A 239 10.71 22.45 1.67
N GLY A 240 10.71 22.68 2.99
CA GLY A 240 9.83 23.63 3.67
C GLY A 240 8.36 23.19 3.78
N ARG A 241 7.94 22.11 3.10
CA ARG A 241 6.55 21.68 2.99
C ARG A 241 5.91 21.42 4.36
N PHE A 242 6.62 20.73 5.24
CA PHE A 242 6.09 20.33 6.55
C PHE A 242 6.62 21.18 7.72
N LEU A 243 7.44 22.20 7.44
CA LEU A 243 8.07 23.02 8.48
C LEU A 243 7.02 23.73 9.34
N GLY A 244 6.92 23.33 10.61
CA GLY A 244 5.95 23.82 11.58
C GLY A 244 4.49 23.45 11.27
N ARG A 245 4.23 22.53 10.33
CA ARG A 245 2.88 22.19 9.86
C ARG A 245 2.31 20.90 10.44
N LEU A 246 3.10 20.15 11.22
CA LEU A 246 2.66 18.90 11.85
C LEU A 246 2.38 19.13 13.35
N ASP A 247 1.17 18.76 13.79
CA ASP A 247 0.82 18.78 15.21
C ASP A 247 1.26 17.49 15.89
N MET A 248 2.53 17.47 16.33
CA MET A 248 3.16 16.33 16.97
C MET A 248 2.58 16.02 18.36
N ARG A 249 1.63 16.82 18.88
CA ARG A 249 0.91 16.52 20.14
C ARG A 249 -0.34 15.68 19.90
N ARG A 250 -0.83 15.63 18.66
CA ARG A 250 -2.01 14.85 18.22
C ARG A 250 -1.57 13.80 17.21
N VAL A 251 -0.95 12.74 17.72
CA VAL A 251 -0.54 11.57 16.94
C VAL A 251 -1.46 10.40 17.27
N GLY A 252 -2.04 9.77 16.25
CA GLY A 252 -2.78 8.51 16.39
C GLY A 252 -2.26 7.47 15.40
N MET A 253 -2.72 6.23 15.54
CA MET A 253 -2.42 5.16 14.59
C MET A 253 -3.63 4.25 14.39
N PHE A 254 -3.82 3.78 13.17
CA PHE A 254 -4.71 2.68 12.87
C PHE A 254 -4.06 1.70 11.89
N GLY A 255 -4.58 0.49 11.82
CA GLY A 255 -4.14 -0.46 10.83
C GLY A 255 -5.15 -1.57 10.63
N HIS A 256 -4.92 -2.38 9.62
CA HIS A 256 -5.79 -3.51 9.29
C HIS A 256 -5.05 -4.83 9.55
N SER A 257 -5.73 -5.80 10.15
CA SER A 257 -5.18 -7.13 10.44
C SER A 257 -3.91 -6.99 11.29
N LEU A 258 -2.77 -7.54 10.88
CA LEU A 258 -1.50 -7.42 11.62
C LEU A 258 -1.04 -5.96 11.77
N GLY A 259 -1.53 -5.04 10.93
CA GLY A 259 -1.33 -3.60 11.07
C GLY A 259 -2.11 -2.99 12.23
N GLY A 260 -3.26 -3.55 12.61
CA GLY A 260 -4.02 -3.10 13.77
C GLY A 260 -3.38 -3.54 15.09
N ALA A 261 -2.92 -4.80 15.16
CA ALA A 261 -2.03 -5.26 16.24
C ALA A 261 -0.78 -4.38 16.38
N THR A 262 -0.17 -3.97 15.26
CA THR A 262 0.95 -2.99 15.25
C THR A 262 0.52 -1.64 15.82
N SER A 263 -0.68 -1.17 15.51
CA SER A 263 -1.22 0.10 16.02
C SER A 263 -1.36 0.09 17.54
N LEU A 264 -1.90 -1.01 18.09
CA LEU A 264 -2.01 -1.18 19.53
C LEU A 264 -0.62 -1.28 20.20
N GLN A 265 0.30 -2.06 19.62
CA GLN A 265 1.67 -2.20 20.15
C GLN A 265 2.42 -0.87 20.13
N PHE A 266 2.39 -0.13 19.03
CA PHE A 266 3.04 1.18 18.92
C PHE A 266 2.50 2.17 19.96
N CYS A 267 1.18 2.24 20.11
CA CYS A 267 0.56 3.17 21.05
C CYS A 267 0.72 2.74 22.51
N HIS A 268 0.99 1.46 22.77
CA HIS A 268 1.45 0.97 24.07
C HIS A 268 2.89 1.40 24.36
N ASP A 269 3.79 1.26 23.38
CA ASP A 269 5.23 1.46 23.56
C ASP A 269 5.66 2.93 23.50
N ASP A 270 4.96 3.78 22.76
CA ASP A 270 5.33 5.18 22.51
C ASP A 270 4.25 6.16 23.00
N SER A 271 4.57 6.89 24.07
CA SER A 271 3.65 7.82 24.74
C SER A 271 3.25 9.02 23.89
N ARG A 272 3.89 9.24 22.74
CA ARG A 272 3.47 10.26 21.77
C ARG A 272 2.17 9.87 21.07
N CYS A 273 1.88 8.57 20.88
CA CYS A 273 0.59 8.12 20.37
C CYS A 273 -0.53 8.36 21.41
N LYS A 274 -1.66 8.91 20.95
CA LYS A 274 -2.82 9.25 21.78
C LYS A 274 -4.02 8.33 21.59
N ALA A 275 -4.08 7.62 20.46
CA ALA A 275 -5.14 6.68 20.15
C ALA A 275 -4.68 5.63 19.12
N GLY A 276 -5.04 4.37 19.35
CA GLY A 276 -4.80 3.24 18.45
C GLY A 276 -6.13 2.61 18.02
N ILE A 277 -6.23 2.15 16.76
CA ILE A 277 -7.38 1.41 16.21
C ILE A 277 -6.87 0.12 15.53
N ASP A 278 -7.57 -0.99 15.75
CA ASP A 278 -7.33 -2.32 15.16
C ASP A 278 -8.55 -2.78 14.35
#